data_AF-A0A946UBJ8-F1
#
_entry.id   AF-A0A946UBJ8-F1
#
_cell.length_a   1.000
_cell.length_b   1.000
_cell.length_c   1.000
_cell.angle_alpha   90.00
_cell.angle_beta   90.00
_cell.angle_gamma   90.00
#
_symmetry.space_group_name_H-M   'P 1'
#
loop_
_entity.id
_entity.type
_entity.pdbx_description
1 polymer ?
#
loop_
_entity_poly.entity_id
_entity_poly.type
_entity_poly.pdbx_seq_one_letter_code
_entity_poly.pdbx_strand_id
1 'polypeptide(L)'
;MKRLSLFLSLLLTTMIVLVSVGISLADDGTIFRRNVSKAEDLATGHAAIKMLPVYVQPQAADGTVLEYISILDAEGSEVEQRTYVQPLIVHYAEGDVETIEEDGYGGFPGHGHRDAFGAVSLDGGNTWKRSNLSKSGDLSSFKIKLDGRQKVPYPGDVGRSFMASDGNQVLVVWVSRYAKGGNPNYAMSDDERLNVATYLGLDVTACTDGDLITTPCLYLEDHFSVAGSQRSSDLADEGYPLIGELPYAAVWAARGVILPPEATDLEATSFVWFKAERLSSAVRDANRPEAKCVKGAGCV
;
A
#
# COMPACT_ATOMS: atom_id res chain seq x y z
N MET A 1 -68.24 29.94 14.43
CA MET A 1 -68.08 28.84 13.44
C MET A 1 -67.01 29.10 12.38
N LYS A 2 -67.00 30.24 11.66
CA LYS A 2 -65.99 30.52 10.61
C LYS A 2 -64.52 30.48 11.07
N ARG A 3 -64.19 30.98 12.27
CA ARG A 3 -62.82 30.95 12.81
C ARG A 3 -62.32 29.55 13.19
N LEU A 4 -63.22 28.66 13.64
CA LEU A 4 -62.88 27.29 14.00
C LEU A 4 -62.62 26.43 12.75
N SER A 5 -63.40 26.64 11.69
CA SER A 5 -63.20 26.00 10.38
C SER A 5 -61.89 26.43 9.71
N LEU A 6 -61.51 27.71 9.81
CA LEU A 6 -60.25 28.21 9.26
C LEU A 6 -59.02 27.68 10.02
N PHE A 7 -59.10 27.55 11.35
CA PHE A 7 -58.06 26.96 12.17
C PHE A 7 -57.87 25.46 11.87
N LEU A 8 -58.98 24.74 11.69
CA LEU A 8 -58.95 23.31 11.38
C LEU A 8 -58.37 23.06 9.98
N SER A 9 -58.69 23.90 8.98
CA SER A 9 -58.11 23.76 7.64
C SER A 9 -56.62 24.08 7.62
N LEU A 10 -56.18 25.06 8.41
CA LEU A 10 -54.76 25.44 8.51
C LEU A 10 -53.93 24.36 9.21
N LEU A 11 -54.49 23.72 10.25
CA LEU A 11 -53.87 22.56 10.91
C LEU A 11 -53.76 21.36 9.98
N LEU A 12 -54.80 21.11 9.18
CA LEU A 12 -54.81 19.99 8.24
C LEU A 12 -53.80 20.20 7.10
N THR A 13 -53.69 21.41 6.56
CA THR A 13 -52.70 21.71 5.51
C THR A 13 -51.27 21.70 6.06
N THR A 14 -51.02 22.22 7.27
CA THR A 14 -49.70 22.11 7.89
C THR A 14 -49.32 20.66 8.21
N MET A 15 -50.28 19.84 8.66
CA MET A 15 -50.04 18.41 8.87
C MET A 15 -49.76 17.66 7.56
N ILE A 16 -50.47 17.99 6.47
CA ILE A 16 -50.20 17.40 5.14
C ILE A 16 -48.82 17.81 4.62
N VAL A 17 -48.42 19.08 4.82
CA VAL A 17 -47.08 19.56 4.43
C VAL A 17 -45.98 18.91 5.28
N LEU A 18 -46.22 18.68 6.59
CA LEU A 18 -45.30 17.97 7.48
C LEU A 18 -45.16 16.48 7.14
N VAL A 19 -46.21 15.83 6.63
CA VAL A 19 -46.16 14.43 6.16
C VAL A 19 -45.51 14.30 4.78
N SER A 20 -45.48 15.37 3.98
CA SER A 20 -44.79 15.39 2.68
C SER A 20 -43.26 15.61 2.77
N VAL A 21 -42.72 15.80 3.97
CA VAL A 21 -41.27 15.70 4.20
C VAL A 21 -40.93 14.21 4.14
N GLY A 22 -40.57 13.76 2.93
CA GLY A 22 -40.17 12.37 2.68
C GLY A 22 -39.15 11.93 3.72
N ILE A 23 -39.44 10.82 4.40
CA ILE A 23 -38.49 10.12 5.23
C ILE A 23 -37.45 9.56 4.26
N SER A 24 -36.35 10.27 4.04
CA SER A 24 -35.18 9.73 3.37
C SER A 24 -34.55 8.72 4.31
N LEU A 25 -35.01 7.47 4.23
CA LEU A 25 -34.30 6.33 4.78
C LEU A 25 -33.00 6.22 3.98
N ALA A 26 -31.87 6.38 4.66
CA ALA A 26 -30.58 6.05 4.08
C ALA A 26 -30.55 4.53 3.89
N ASP A 27 -30.40 4.09 2.64
CA ASP A 27 -30.17 2.70 2.29
C ASP A 27 -28.65 2.49 2.22
N ASP A 28 -28.14 1.63 3.11
CA ASP A 28 -26.72 1.30 3.22
C ASP A 28 -26.28 0.25 2.15
N GLY A 29 -27.22 -0.24 1.34
CA GLY A 29 -27.00 -1.25 0.31
C GLY A 29 -26.73 -2.64 0.88
N THR A 30 -26.62 -3.64 0.01
CA THR A 30 -26.20 -4.99 0.45
C THR A 30 -24.76 -5.01 0.94
N ILE A 31 -24.50 -5.81 1.99
CA ILE A 31 -23.12 -5.97 2.48
C ILE A 31 -22.28 -6.68 1.43
N PHE A 32 -21.30 -5.97 0.89
CA PHE A 32 -20.38 -6.47 -0.11
C PHE A 32 -19.08 -6.98 0.52
N ARG A 33 -18.84 -8.30 0.46
CA ARG A 33 -17.64 -8.96 1.00
C ARG A 33 -16.87 -9.72 -0.09
N ARG A 34 -15.55 -9.52 -0.10
CA ARG A 34 -14.62 -10.21 -1.00
C ARG A 34 -13.35 -10.57 -0.25
N ASN A 35 -12.90 -11.82 -0.39
CA ASN A 35 -11.57 -12.25 0.03
C ASN A 35 -10.56 -11.88 -1.07
N VAL A 36 -9.83 -10.78 -0.88
CA VAL A 36 -8.84 -10.28 -1.84
C VAL A 36 -7.58 -11.14 -1.84
N SER A 37 -7.16 -11.62 -0.67
CA SER A 37 -5.91 -12.38 -0.52
C SER A 37 -6.05 -13.81 -1.02
N LYS A 38 -7.26 -14.38 -1.01
CA LYS A 38 -7.55 -15.76 -1.42
C LYS A 38 -6.71 -16.81 -0.65
N ALA A 39 -6.12 -16.45 0.49
CA ALA A 39 -5.32 -17.33 1.32
C ALA A 39 -5.82 -17.20 2.76
N GLU A 40 -6.68 -18.15 3.15
CA GLU A 40 -7.38 -18.11 4.44
C GLU A 40 -6.47 -18.55 5.60
N ASP A 41 -5.47 -19.39 5.31
CA ASP A 41 -4.58 -19.98 6.31
C ASP A 41 -3.35 -19.11 6.62
N LEU A 42 -3.07 -18.08 5.81
CA LEU A 42 -1.88 -17.25 5.97
C LEU A 42 -2.13 -16.06 6.90
N ALA A 43 -1.11 -15.70 7.68
CA ALA A 43 -1.18 -14.53 8.53
C ALA A 43 -1.19 -13.26 7.68
N THR A 44 -2.31 -12.54 7.69
CA THR A 44 -2.45 -11.24 7.02
C THR A 44 -2.37 -10.10 8.04
N GLY A 45 -1.54 -9.11 7.74
CA GLY A 45 -1.34 -7.93 8.58
C GLY A 45 -1.26 -6.63 7.77
N HIS A 46 -1.39 -5.50 8.48
CA HIS A 46 -1.22 -4.16 7.90
C HIS A 46 -2.05 -3.89 6.63
N ALA A 47 -3.28 -4.45 6.61
CA ALA A 47 -4.20 -4.28 5.51
C ALA A 47 -4.71 -2.82 5.45
N ALA A 48 -4.69 -2.23 4.26
CA ALA A 48 -5.21 -0.91 3.98
C ALA A 48 -5.93 -0.89 2.64
N ILE A 49 -6.99 -0.10 2.52
CA ILE A 49 -7.70 0.17 1.27
C ILE A 49 -7.71 1.66 0.98
N LYS A 50 -7.56 2.02 -0.29
CA LYS A 50 -7.68 3.39 -0.80
C LYS A 50 -8.58 3.38 -2.02
N MET A 51 -9.49 4.35 -2.06
CA MET A 51 -10.25 4.69 -3.24
C MET A 51 -9.59 5.90 -3.89
N LEU A 52 -9.23 5.78 -5.17
CA LEU A 52 -8.55 6.87 -5.87
C LEU A 52 -9.56 7.95 -6.29
N PRO A 53 -9.19 9.25 -6.22
CA PRO A 53 -10.07 10.36 -6.60
C PRO A 53 -10.10 10.59 -8.13
N VAL A 54 -10.17 9.50 -8.90
CA VAL A 54 -10.26 9.51 -10.38
C VAL A 54 -11.34 8.53 -10.81
N TYR A 55 -11.91 8.75 -11.99
CA TYR A 55 -12.94 7.89 -12.57
C TYR A 55 -12.38 7.17 -13.80
N VAL A 56 -12.64 5.87 -13.87
CA VAL A 56 -12.20 5.00 -14.97
C VAL A 56 -13.38 4.21 -15.51
N GLN A 57 -13.29 3.75 -16.75
CA GLN A 57 -14.26 2.81 -17.29
C GLN A 57 -14.20 1.50 -16.49
N PRO A 58 -15.35 0.91 -16.10
CA PRO A 58 -15.37 -0.31 -15.34
C PRO A 58 -14.73 -1.47 -16.09
N GLN A 59 -13.87 -2.21 -15.40
CA GLN A 59 -13.12 -3.33 -15.97
C GLN A 59 -12.96 -4.44 -14.93
N ALA A 60 -13.26 -5.67 -15.34
CA ALA A 60 -12.96 -6.85 -14.55
C ALA A 60 -11.44 -7.10 -14.50
N ALA A 61 -11.00 -7.85 -13.48
CA ALA A 61 -9.58 -8.12 -13.22
C ALA A 61 -8.89 -8.94 -14.31
N ASP A 62 -9.65 -9.62 -15.17
CA ASP A 62 -9.16 -10.32 -16.36
C ASP A 62 -8.94 -9.39 -17.57
N GLY A 63 -9.30 -8.10 -17.45
CA GLY A 63 -9.20 -7.09 -18.50
C GLY A 63 -10.49 -6.88 -19.30
N THR A 64 -11.57 -7.59 -18.98
CA THR A 64 -12.85 -7.40 -19.67
C THR A 64 -13.44 -6.04 -19.33
N VAL A 65 -13.62 -5.19 -20.34
CA VAL A 65 -14.30 -3.89 -20.21
C VAL A 65 -15.80 -4.12 -20.03
N LEU A 66 -16.37 -3.48 -19.01
CA LEU A 66 -17.80 -3.56 -18.70
C LEU A 66 -18.48 -2.25 -19.11
N GLU A 67 -19.71 -2.34 -19.60
CA GLU A 67 -20.52 -1.17 -19.95
C GLU A 67 -20.92 -0.37 -18.71
N TYR A 68 -21.31 -1.08 -17.64
CA TYR A 68 -21.64 -0.50 -16.34
C TYR A 68 -21.42 -1.54 -15.21
N ILE A 69 -21.41 -1.05 -13.97
CA ILE A 69 -21.64 -1.86 -12.77
C ILE A 69 -23.01 -1.55 -12.17
N SER A 70 -23.67 -2.56 -11.61
CA SER A 70 -24.94 -2.41 -10.90
C SER A 70 -24.69 -2.11 -9.42
N ILE A 71 -25.34 -1.07 -8.91
CA ILE A 71 -25.45 -0.79 -7.48
C ILE A 71 -26.78 -1.39 -7.01
N LEU A 72 -26.73 -2.13 -5.91
CA LEU A 72 -27.87 -2.85 -5.36
C LEU A 72 -28.31 -2.22 -4.03
N ASP A 73 -29.62 -2.14 -3.81
CA ASP A 73 -30.20 -1.83 -2.49
C ASP A 73 -29.95 -2.95 -1.47
N ALA A 74 -30.36 -2.74 -0.21
CA ALA A 74 -30.28 -3.75 0.85
C ALA A 74 -31.06 -5.04 0.53
N GLU A 75 -32.10 -4.98 -0.30
CA GLU A 75 -32.91 -6.11 -0.75
C GLU A 75 -32.32 -6.84 -1.98
N GLY A 76 -31.24 -6.31 -2.56
CA GLY A 76 -30.56 -6.88 -3.73
C GLY A 76 -31.14 -6.47 -5.08
N SER A 77 -32.07 -5.51 -5.11
CA SER A 77 -32.60 -4.92 -6.35
C SER A 77 -31.65 -3.86 -6.89
N GLU A 78 -31.55 -3.76 -8.21
CA GLU A 78 -30.71 -2.76 -8.85
C GLU A 78 -31.31 -1.36 -8.72
N VAL A 79 -30.53 -0.43 -8.17
CA VAL A 79 -30.92 0.97 -7.96
C VAL A 79 -30.22 1.94 -8.92
N GLU A 80 -29.02 1.61 -9.37
CA GLU A 80 -28.20 2.50 -10.20
C GLU A 80 -27.25 1.69 -11.09
N GLN A 81 -27.08 2.12 -12.34
CA GLN A 81 -26.02 1.65 -13.23
C GLN A 81 -24.92 2.71 -13.32
N ARG A 82 -23.68 2.32 -13.01
CA ARG A 82 -22.52 3.22 -13.11
C ARG A 82 -21.62 2.82 -14.26
N THR A 83 -21.49 3.73 -15.22
CA THR A 83 -20.59 3.61 -16.37
C THR A 83 -19.16 4.08 -16.06
N TYR A 84 -18.91 4.58 -14.86
CA TYR A 84 -17.59 4.95 -14.34
C TYR A 84 -17.45 4.57 -12.88
N VAL A 85 -16.24 4.16 -12.50
CA VAL A 85 -15.92 3.77 -11.12
C VAL A 85 -14.64 4.40 -10.64
N GLN A 86 -14.53 4.55 -9.32
CA GLN A 86 -13.28 4.93 -8.69
C GLN A 86 -12.45 3.67 -8.43
N PRO A 87 -11.19 3.60 -8.89
CA PRO A 87 -10.31 2.46 -8.61
C PRO A 87 -10.16 2.23 -7.11
N LEU A 88 -10.21 0.95 -6.72
CA LEU A 88 -9.90 0.53 -5.35
C LEU A 88 -8.53 -0.17 -5.33
N ILE A 89 -7.69 0.26 -4.41
CA ILE A 89 -6.35 -0.27 -4.21
C ILE A 89 -6.25 -0.81 -2.80
N VAL A 90 -5.83 -2.06 -2.68
CA VAL A 90 -5.62 -2.72 -1.40
C VAL A 90 -4.14 -3.07 -1.25
N HIS A 91 -3.60 -2.83 -0.07
CA HIS A 91 -2.27 -3.24 0.34
C HIS A 91 -2.36 -4.11 1.58
N TYR A 92 -1.54 -5.15 1.69
CA TYR A 92 -1.41 -5.97 2.89
C TYR A 92 -0.09 -6.75 2.89
N ALA A 93 0.37 -7.14 4.09
CA ALA A 93 1.45 -8.12 4.24
C ALA A 93 0.84 -9.49 4.53
N GLU A 94 1.33 -10.55 3.87
CA GLU A 94 0.80 -11.90 4.03
C GLU A 94 1.90 -12.96 3.89
N GLY A 95 1.84 -14.00 4.71
CA GLY A 95 2.71 -15.17 4.64
C GLY A 95 2.68 -16.01 5.92
N ASP A 96 3.47 -17.08 5.95
CA ASP A 96 3.61 -17.92 7.14
C ASP A 96 4.33 -17.16 8.25
N VAL A 97 3.90 -17.37 9.50
CA VAL A 97 4.50 -16.74 10.68
C VAL A 97 4.54 -17.74 11.84
N GLU A 98 5.73 -17.95 12.39
CA GLU A 98 5.93 -18.67 13.65
C GLU A 98 5.94 -17.65 14.79
N THR A 99 4.92 -17.72 15.66
CA THR A 99 4.80 -16.85 16.82
C THR A 99 5.33 -17.53 18.08
N ILE A 100 5.68 -16.71 19.09
CA ILE A 100 6.12 -17.19 20.39
C ILE A 100 4.97 -16.96 21.37
N GLU A 101 4.35 -18.04 21.84
CA GLU A 101 3.18 -17.99 22.73
C GLU A 101 3.53 -17.87 24.22
N GLU A 102 4.80 -17.64 24.56
CA GLU A 102 5.25 -17.47 25.94
C GLU A 102 4.94 -16.06 26.47
N ASP A 103 4.52 -15.99 27.75
CA ASP A 103 4.24 -14.74 28.44
C ASP A 103 5.46 -13.81 28.41
N GLY A 104 5.26 -12.57 27.98
CA GLY A 104 6.33 -11.58 27.80
C GLY A 104 6.83 -11.42 26.36
N TYR A 105 6.42 -12.29 25.44
CA TYR A 105 6.84 -12.23 24.02
C TYR A 105 5.78 -11.67 23.06
N GLY A 106 4.58 -11.31 23.54
CA GLY A 106 3.48 -10.82 22.70
C GLY A 106 3.76 -9.52 21.94
N GLY A 107 4.86 -8.81 22.22
CA GLY A 107 5.32 -7.66 21.44
C GLY A 107 6.06 -8.02 20.14
N PHE A 108 6.46 -9.29 19.98
CA PHE A 108 7.19 -9.77 18.80
C PHE A 108 6.22 -10.28 17.73
N PRO A 109 6.29 -9.78 16.47
CA PRO A 109 5.35 -10.15 15.42
C PRO A 109 5.59 -11.56 14.81
N GLY A 110 6.42 -12.38 15.45
CA GLY A 110 6.83 -13.71 14.97
C GLY A 110 7.90 -13.66 13.88
N HIS A 111 8.56 -14.80 13.69
CA HIS A 111 9.45 -15.05 12.55
C HIS A 111 8.61 -15.44 11.35
N GLY A 112 8.63 -14.64 10.28
CA GLY A 112 7.74 -14.86 9.13
C GLY A 112 8.42 -15.01 7.78
N HIS A 113 7.66 -15.55 6.84
CA HIS A 113 7.92 -15.57 5.40
C HIS A 113 6.97 -14.62 4.67
N ARG A 114 6.70 -13.46 5.27
CA ARG A 114 5.70 -12.51 4.75
C ARG A 114 6.21 -11.75 3.53
N ASP A 115 5.32 -11.52 2.59
CA ASP A 115 5.48 -10.64 1.43
C ASP A 115 4.50 -9.45 1.49
N ALA A 116 4.87 -8.34 0.84
CA ALA A 116 4.02 -7.18 0.62
C ALA A 116 3.22 -7.38 -0.68
N PHE A 117 1.90 -7.30 -0.59
CA PHE A 117 0.99 -7.46 -1.72
C PHE A 117 0.25 -6.15 -2.02
N GLY A 118 0.03 -5.92 -3.31
CA GLY A 118 -0.86 -4.88 -3.83
C GLY A 118 -1.95 -5.52 -4.70
N ALA A 119 -3.19 -5.10 -4.53
CA ALA A 119 -4.31 -5.56 -5.34
C ALA A 119 -5.14 -4.38 -5.85
N VAL A 120 -5.61 -4.47 -7.09
CA VAL A 120 -6.37 -3.42 -7.77
C VAL A 120 -7.70 -3.95 -8.26
N SER A 121 -8.76 -3.18 -8.03
CA SER A 121 -10.07 -3.38 -8.64
C SER A 121 -10.50 -2.14 -9.41
N LEU A 122 -10.98 -2.37 -10.63
CA LEU A 122 -11.54 -1.37 -11.54
C LEU A 122 -13.03 -1.62 -11.82
N ASP A 123 -13.72 -2.37 -10.96
CA ASP A 123 -15.14 -2.75 -11.11
C ASP A 123 -15.91 -2.62 -9.79
N GLY A 124 -15.55 -1.64 -8.97
CA GLY A 124 -16.21 -1.39 -7.68
C GLY A 124 -15.89 -2.43 -6.60
N GLY A 125 -14.79 -3.15 -6.73
CA GLY A 125 -14.33 -4.15 -5.77
C GLY A 125 -14.84 -5.57 -6.06
N ASN A 126 -15.49 -5.82 -7.19
CA ASN A 126 -16.04 -7.14 -7.50
C ASN A 126 -14.96 -8.15 -7.86
N THR A 127 -13.98 -7.74 -8.65
CA THR A 127 -12.83 -8.55 -8.99
C THR A 127 -11.53 -7.80 -8.69
N TRP A 128 -10.47 -8.56 -8.39
CA TRP A 128 -9.19 -8.02 -7.92
C TRP A 128 -8.01 -8.64 -8.66
N LYS A 129 -7.13 -7.79 -9.20
CA LYS A 129 -5.85 -8.18 -9.76
C LYS A 129 -4.76 -8.03 -8.70
N ARG A 130 -4.27 -9.15 -8.17
CA ARG A 130 -3.25 -9.21 -7.12
C ARG A 130 -1.84 -9.22 -7.71
N SER A 131 -0.89 -8.59 -7.03
CA SER A 131 0.54 -8.60 -7.34
C SER A 131 1.37 -8.72 -6.05
N ASN A 132 2.34 -9.64 -6.05
CA ASN A 132 3.37 -9.68 -5.01
C ASN A 132 4.41 -8.60 -5.34
N LEU A 133 4.48 -7.56 -4.51
CA LEU A 133 5.32 -6.37 -4.71
C LEU A 133 6.75 -6.62 -4.25
N SER A 134 6.93 -7.33 -3.13
CA SER A 134 8.24 -7.57 -2.53
C SER A 134 8.98 -8.77 -3.13
N LYS A 135 8.27 -9.88 -3.37
CA LYS A 135 8.83 -11.17 -3.82
C LYS A 135 10.08 -11.57 -3.02
N SER A 136 10.02 -11.38 -1.71
CA SER A 136 11.16 -11.47 -0.79
C SER A 136 10.95 -12.45 0.36
N GLY A 137 9.72 -12.91 0.62
CA GLY A 137 9.40 -13.77 1.77
C GLY A 137 10.36 -14.95 1.92
N ASP A 138 10.62 -15.66 0.83
CA ASP A 138 11.54 -16.82 0.79
C ASP A 138 12.99 -16.47 0.43
N LEU A 139 13.30 -15.19 0.21
CA LEU A 139 14.66 -14.74 -0.06
C LEU A 139 15.37 -14.39 1.24
N SER A 140 16.70 -14.41 1.18
CA SER A 140 17.53 -14.08 2.34
C SER A 140 18.71 -13.19 1.95
N SER A 141 18.93 -12.16 2.74
CA SER A 141 20.10 -11.27 2.67
C SER A 141 21.00 -11.38 3.90
N PHE A 142 20.59 -12.13 4.92
CA PHE A 142 21.29 -12.25 6.19
C PHE A 142 21.27 -13.69 6.69
N LYS A 143 22.33 -14.12 7.36
CA LYS A 143 22.39 -15.43 8.01
C LYS A 143 22.53 -15.26 9.51
N ILE A 144 21.56 -15.78 10.25
CA ILE A 144 21.58 -15.78 11.72
C ILE A 144 22.27 -17.02 12.25
N LYS A 145 22.83 -16.95 13.46
CA LYS A 145 23.36 -18.12 14.16
C LYS A 145 22.26 -18.79 14.99
N LEU A 146 21.95 -20.04 14.68
CA LEU A 146 21.19 -20.91 15.57
C LEU A 146 22.14 -21.77 16.40
N ASP A 147 21.88 -21.84 17.71
CA ASP A 147 22.62 -22.64 18.70
C ASP A 147 24.15 -22.47 18.69
N GLY A 148 24.62 -21.28 18.27
CA GLY A 148 26.04 -20.93 18.21
C GLY A 148 26.88 -21.72 17.19
N ARG A 149 26.27 -22.59 16.36
CA ARG A 149 26.99 -23.52 15.49
C ARG A 149 26.58 -23.41 14.03
N GLN A 150 25.30 -23.21 13.73
CA GLN A 150 24.79 -23.23 12.36
C GLN A 150 24.36 -21.83 11.91
N LYS A 151 24.86 -21.41 10.74
CA LYS A 151 24.38 -20.20 10.07
C LYS A 151 23.22 -20.55 9.14
N VAL A 152 22.00 -20.16 9.49
CA VAL A 152 20.81 -20.37 8.66
C VAL A 152 20.39 -19.06 7.99
N PRO A 153 19.88 -19.11 6.74
CA PRO A 153 19.31 -17.94 6.11
C PRO A 153 18.09 -17.45 6.89
N TYR A 154 18.03 -16.15 7.19
CA TYR A 154 16.83 -15.53 7.74
C TYR A 154 15.92 -15.07 6.57
N PRO A 155 14.61 -15.40 6.59
CA PRO A 155 13.68 -15.05 5.53
C PRO A 155 13.47 -13.54 5.40
N GLY A 156 12.95 -13.10 4.26
CA GLY A 156 12.85 -11.68 3.98
C GLY A 156 11.84 -10.94 4.85
N ASP A 157 10.84 -11.66 5.37
CA ASP A 157 9.86 -11.23 6.36
C ASP A 157 9.44 -9.75 6.29
N VAL A 158 8.36 -9.47 5.56
CA VAL A 158 7.76 -8.14 5.52
C VAL A 158 7.04 -7.83 6.85
N GLY A 159 7.40 -6.71 7.46
CA GLY A 159 6.79 -6.18 8.67
C GLY A 159 5.76 -5.08 8.38
N ARG A 160 5.85 -3.99 9.15
CA ARG A 160 4.94 -2.85 9.01
C ARG A 160 5.01 -2.24 7.61
N SER A 161 3.86 -1.76 7.17
CA SER A 161 3.68 -1.17 5.85
C SER A 161 2.65 -0.06 5.88
N PHE A 162 2.71 0.80 4.87
CA PHE A 162 1.85 1.96 4.73
C PHE A 162 1.54 2.22 3.26
N MET A 163 0.34 2.72 2.98
CA MET A 163 -0.08 3.09 1.62
C MET A 163 -0.60 4.53 1.59
N ALA A 164 -0.05 5.31 0.68
CA ALA A 164 -0.48 6.66 0.35
C ALA A 164 -0.88 6.74 -1.12
N SER A 165 -1.75 7.68 -1.46
CA SER A 165 -2.22 7.88 -2.83
C SER A 165 -2.61 9.34 -3.03
N ASP A 166 -2.37 9.85 -4.23
CA ASP A 166 -2.89 11.15 -4.69
C ASP A 166 -3.19 11.06 -6.20
N GLY A 167 -4.35 11.57 -6.61
CA GLY A 167 -4.79 11.49 -7.99
C GLY A 167 -4.80 10.06 -8.54
N ASN A 168 -4.02 9.84 -9.61
CA ASN A 168 -3.87 8.54 -10.28
C ASN A 168 -2.66 7.73 -9.77
N GLN A 169 -1.96 8.19 -8.72
CA GLN A 169 -0.72 7.60 -8.22
C GLN A 169 -0.89 6.97 -6.84
N VAL A 170 -0.14 5.91 -6.61
CA VAL A 170 -0.10 5.15 -5.35
C VAL A 170 1.35 4.91 -4.96
N LEU A 171 1.64 5.07 -3.67
CA LEU A 171 2.91 4.68 -3.07
C LEU A 171 2.62 3.68 -1.95
N VAL A 172 3.23 2.50 -2.05
CA VAL A 172 3.26 1.50 -0.99
C VAL A 172 4.67 1.45 -0.44
N VAL A 173 4.82 1.57 0.87
CA VAL A 173 6.10 1.44 1.58
C VAL A 173 6.00 0.34 2.63
N TRP A 174 7.06 -0.43 2.81
CA TRP A 174 7.12 -1.49 3.82
C TRP A 174 8.53 -1.64 4.37
N VAL A 175 8.64 -2.24 5.55
CA VAL A 175 9.90 -2.72 6.09
C VAL A 175 10.04 -4.21 5.82
N SER A 176 11.24 -4.65 5.46
CA SER A 176 11.55 -6.05 5.19
C SER A 176 12.93 -6.39 5.71
N ARG A 177 13.07 -7.57 6.30
CA ARG A 177 14.36 -8.16 6.70
C ARG A 177 15.20 -8.61 5.51
N TYR A 178 14.65 -8.58 4.31
CA TYR A 178 15.41 -8.66 3.07
C TYR A 178 15.98 -7.28 2.69
N ALA A 179 17.31 -7.18 2.68
CA ALA A 179 18.05 -5.96 2.37
C ALA A 179 19.05 -6.20 1.22
N LYS A 180 18.61 -6.82 0.12
CA LYS A 180 19.43 -7.01 -1.08
C LYS A 180 18.67 -6.67 -2.36
N GLY A 181 19.30 -5.94 -3.28
CA GLY A 181 18.68 -5.47 -4.52
C GLY A 181 17.98 -4.10 -4.38
N GLY A 182 17.02 -3.83 -5.26
CA GLY A 182 16.19 -2.63 -5.23
C GLY A 182 16.87 -1.32 -5.65
N ASN A 183 18.05 -1.38 -6.28
CA ASN A 183 18.80 -0.26 -6.86
C ASN A 183 18.76 1.07 -6.06
N PRO A 184 19.13 1.09 -4.76
CA PRO A 184 19.20 2.33 -4.01
C PRO A 184 20.28 3.26 -4.55
N ASN A 185 20.06 4.57 -4.44
CA ASN A 185 21.01 5.60 -4.91
C ASN A 185 22.43 5.41 -4.34
N TYR A 186 22.56 5.03 -3.06
CA TYR A 186 23.86 4.81 -2.42
C TYR A 186 24.65 3.61 -2.99
N ALA A 187 23.99 2.71 -3.72
CA ALA A 187 24.62 1.53 -4.34
C ALA A 187 24.79 1.68 -5.86
N MET A 188 24.48 2.86 -6.40
CA MET A 188 24.63 3.18 -7.82
C MET A 188 26.12 3.21 -8.19
N SER A 189 26.48 2.54 -9.28
CA SER A 189 27.82 2.65 -9.85
C SER A 189 28.07 4.03 -10.47
N ASP A 190 29.34 4.39 -10.67
CA ASP A 190 29.70 5.69 -11.28
C ASP A 190 29.10 5.84 -12.69
N ASP A 191 29.04 4.76 -13.47
CA ASP A 191 28.43 4.75 -14.80
C ASP A 191 26.91 4.95 -14.74
N GLU A 192 26.21 4.26 -13.83
CA GLU A 192 24.77 4.47 -13.62
C GLU A 192 24.49 5.90 -13.18
N ARG A 193 25.33 6.44 -12.28
CA ARG A 193 25.21 7.81 -11.79
C ARG A 193 25.38 8.83 -12.90
N LEU A 194 26.38 8.66 -13.77
CA LEU A 194 26.58 9.52 -14.93
C LEU A 194 25.40 9.45 -15.92
N ASN A 195 24.85 8.26 -16.14
CA ASN A 195 23.70 8.08 -17.03
C ASN A 195 22.44 8.78 -16.50
N VAL A 196 22.14 8.62 -15.21
CA VAL A 196 20.99 9.30 -14.57
C VAL A 196 21.20 10.81 -14.55
N ALA A 197 22.41 11.28 -14.23
CA ALA A 197 22.75 12.70 -14.26
C ALA A 197 22.54 13.31 -15.66
N THR A 198 23.03 12.64 -16.70
CA THR A 198 22.87 13.07 -18.10
C THR A 198 21.40 13.15 -18.50
N TYR A 199 20.60 12.13 -18.14
CA TYR A 199 19.16 12.10 -18.42
C TYR A 199 18.40 13.24 -17.73
N LEU A 200 18.76 13.56 -16.49
CA LEU A 200 18.13 14.61 -15.69
C LEU A 200 18.71 16.02 -15.96
N GLY A 201 19.75 16.13 -16.79
CA GLY A 201 20.46 17.40 -17.03
C GLY A 201 21.21 17.93 -15.81
N LEU A 202 21.68 17.03 -14.93
CA LEU A 202 22.42 17.36 -13.71
C LEU A 202 23.94 17.26 -13.94
N ASP A 203 24.70 18.11 -13.26
CA ASP A 203 26.16 17.98 -13.19
C ASP A 203 26.54 16.98 -12.09
N VAL A 204 26.99 15.78 -12.49
CA VAL A 204 27.36 14.71 -11.55
C VAL A 204 28.47 15.13 -10.58
N THR A 205 29.33 16.07 -10.95
CA THR A 205 30.44 16.53 -10.09
C THR A 205 29.97 17.46 -8.97
N ALA A 206 28.84 18.13 -9.17
CA ALA A 206 28.18 18.94 -8.14
C ALA A 206 27.34 18.08 -7.18
N CYS A 207 26.95 16.87 -7.60
CA CYS A 207 26.07 15.97 -6.84
C CYS A 207 26.85 15.06 -5.89
N THR A 208 27.21 15.60 -4.72
CA THR A 208 28.02 14.91 -3.71
C THR A 208 27.30 14.81 -2.38
N ASP A 209 27.52 13.71 -1.65
CA ASP A 209 26.91 13.49 -0.34
C ASP A 209 27.40 14.49 0.75
N GLY A 210 28.34 15.38 0.41
CA GLY A 210 28.93 16.37 1.33
C GLY A 210 28.18 17.69 1.41
N ASP A 211 27.37 18.05 0.42
CA ASP A 211 26.55 19.28 0.40
C ASP A 211 25.12 19.00 -0.05
N LEU A 212 24.35 18.44 0.88
CA LEU A 212 22.97 18.01 0.67
C LEU A 212 21.93 19.14 0.71
N ILE A 213 22.35 20.39 0.95
CA ILE A 213 21.43 21.51 1.22
C ILE A 213 21.51 22.58 0.13
N THR A 214 22.70 22.95 -0.33
CA THR A 214 22.83 24.09 -1.25
C THR A 214 22.50 23.72 -2.70
N THR A 215 22.80 22.48 -3.10
CA THR A 215 22.64 22.00 -4.49
C THR A 215 22.12 20.56 -4.52
N PRO A 216 20.94 20.27 -3.93
CA PRO A 216 20.52 18.90 -3.69
C PRO A 216 20.28 18.12 -4.99
N CYS A 217 20.99 17.02 -5.16
CA CYS A 217 20.79 16.06 -6.24
C CYS A 217 20.06 14.82 -5.71
N LEU A 218 18.75 14.96 -5.47
CA LEU A 218 17.90 13.96 -4.80
C LEU A 218 17.98 12.54 -5.39
N TYR A 219 18.28 12.41 -6.69
CA TYR A 219 18.36 11.13 -7.39
C TYR A 219 19.75 10.49 -7.42
N LEU A 220 20.78 11.23 -7.00
CA LEU A 220 22.18 10.80 -7.08
C LEU A 220 22.85 10.70 -5.70
N GLU A 221 22.34 11.42 -4.70
CA GLU A 221 22.94 11.52 -3.37
C GLU A 221 22.33 10.55 -2.35
N ASP A 222 23.15 10.10 -1.40
CA ASP A 222 22.70 9.39 -0.19
C ASP A 222 22.38 10.38 0.93
N HIS A 223 21.24 11.06 0.79
CA HIS A 223 20.81 12.10 1.72
C HIS A 223 20.65 11.61 3.18
N PHE A 224 20.44 10.31 3.38
CA PHE A 224 20.13 9.73 4.68
C PHE A 224 21.31 8.95 5.29
N SER A 225 22.46 8.92 4.60
CA SER A 225 23.63 8.12 4.97
C SER A 225 23.23 6.68 5.31
N VAL A 226 22.46 6.07 4.41
CA VAL A 226 21.94 4.71 4.57
C VAL A 226 22.78 3.67 3.84
N ALA A 227 23.98 4.02 3.36
CA ALA A 227 24.95 3.06 2.84
C ALA A 227 25.51 2.09 3.91
N GLY A 228 25.81 0.86 3.49
CA GLY A 228 26.54 -0.13 4.28
C GLY A 228 25.97 -1.55 4.21
N SER A 229 26.54 -2.45 5.01
CA SER A 229 26.09 -3.84 5.12
C SER A 229 24.99 -3.98 6.17
N GLN A 230 23.99 -4.82 5.87
CA GLN A 230 22.92 -5.17 6.82
C GLN A 230 23.52 -5.68 8.15
N ARG A 231 22.92 -5.23 9.27
CA ARG A 231 23.29 -5.64 10.63
C ARG A 231 22.13 -6.40 11.29
N SER A 232 22.35 -6.83 12.53
CA SER A 232 21.38 -7.55 13.38
C SER A 232 21.51 -7.07 14.83
N SER A 233 20.50 -7.35 15.66
CA SER A 233 20.62 -7.38 17.12
C SER A 233 20.36 -8.80 17.62
N ASP A 234 21.04 -9.21 18.68
CA ASP A 234 20.74 -10.46 19.37
C ASP A 234 19.80 -10.19 20.53
N LEU A 235 18.50 -10.49 20.34
CA LEU A 235 17.51 -10.22 21.38
C LEU A 235 17.61 -11.21 22.54
N ALA A 236 18.35 -12.31 22.39
CA ALA A 236 18.66 -13.19 23.52
C ALA A 236 19.50 -12.48 24.59
N ASP A 237 20.46 -11.65 24.17
CA ASP A 237 21.29 -10.84 25.06
C ASP A 237 20.49 -9.67 25.69
N GLU A 238 19.32 -9.34 25.13
CA GLU A 238 18.41 -8.30 25.61
C GLU A 238 17.28 -8.82 26.51
N GLY A 239 17.32 -10.11 26.89
CA GLY A 239 16.33 -10.73 27.78
C GLY A 239 15.17 -11.42 27.07
N TYR A 240 15.24 -11.58 25.74
CA TYR A 240 14.26 -12.29 24.92
C TYR A 240 14.90 -13.50 24.18
N PRO A 241 15.39 -14.52 24.93
CA PRO A 241 16.10 -15.67 24.36
C PRO A 241 15.33 -16.46 23.30
N LEU A 242 14.00 -16.45 23.33
CA LEU A 242 13.20 -17.17 22.34
C LEU A 242 13.14 -16.49 20.96
N ILE A 243 13.51 -15.20 20.87
CA ILE A 243 13.58 -14.48 19.57
C ILE A 243 14.95 -14.68 18.91
N GLY A 244 16.02 -14.66 19.72
CA GLY A 244 17.39 -14.80 19.24
C GLY A 244 17.86 -13.66 18.33
N GLU A 245 18.78 -13.98 17.41
CA GLU A 245 19.37 -13.01 16.49
C GLU A 245 18.37 -12.56 15.42
N LEU A 246 18.20 -11.25 15.31
CA LEU A 246 17.19 -10.62 14.49
C LEU A 246 17.86 -9.62 13.52
N PRO A 247 17.83 -9.86 12.20
CA PRO A 247 18.39 -8.91 11.23
C PRO A 247 17.62 -7.60 11.27
N TYR A 248 18.30 -6.49 11.00
CA TYR A 248 17.64 -5.20 10.81
C TYR A 248 16.82 -5.19 9.52
N ALA A 249 15.70 -4.48 9.54
CA ALA A 249 14.84 -4.30 8.38
C ALA A 249 15.30 -3.11 7.52
N ALA A 250 15.20 -3.27 6.20
CA ALA A 250 15.31 -2.20 5.24
C ALA A 250 13.92 -1.65 4.87
N VAL A 251 13.85 -0.35 4.60
CA VAL A 251 12.69 0.28 3.97
C VAL A 251 12.69 -0.01 2.47
N TRP A 252 11.53 -0.37 1.95
CA TRP A 252 11.24 -0.58 0.53
C TRP A 252 10.02 0.22 0.10
N ALA A 253 9.95 0.52 -1.19
CA ALA A 253 8.85 1.24 -1.80
C ALA A 253 8.48 0.63 -3.16
N ALA A 254 7.18 0.59 -3.46
CA ALA A 254 6.66 0.33 -4.80
C ALA A 254 5.67 1.43 -5.19
N ARG A 255 5.83 1.92 -6.42
CA ARG A 255 4.95 2.92 -7.00
C ARG A 255 3.92 2.24 -7.89
N GLY A 256 2.69 2.75 -7.87
CA GLY A 256 1.60 2.33 -8.74
C GLY A 256 1.00 3.54 -9.46
N VAL A 257 0.54 3.35 -10.68
CA VAL A 257 -0.10 4.41 -11.46
C VAL A 257 -1.26 3.87 -12.29
N ILE A 258 -2.37 4.60 -12.29
CA ILE A 258 -3.45 4.47 -13.26
C ILE A 258 -3.05 5.26 -14.52
N LEU A 259 -2.96 4.56 -15.65
CA LEU A 259 -2.65 5.14 -16.95
C LEU A 259 -3.92 5.15 -17.82
N PRO A 260 -4.29 6.30 -18.38
CA PRO A 260 -5.42 6.36 -19.30
C PRO A 260 -5.07 5.66 -20.63
N PRO A 261 -6.09 5.26 -21.42
CA PRO A 261 -5.89 4.55 -22.71
C PRO A 261 -4.84 5.22 -23.60
N GLU A 262 -4.91 6.55 -23.73
CA GLU A 262 -4.04 7.36 -24.58
C GLU A 262 -2.56 7.34 -24.16
N ALA A 263 -2.26 7.01 -22.89
CA ALA A 263 -0.90 6.90 -22.39
C ALA A 263 -0.25 5.53 -22.67
N THR A 264 -1.04 4.55 -23.11
CA THR A 264 -0.60 3.16 -23.30
C THR A 264 -0.89 2.59 -24.67
N ASP A 265 -1.55 3.36 -25.55
CA ASP A 265 -2.08 2.91 -26.84
C ASP A 265 -2.98 1.66 -26.71
N LEU A 266 -3.67 1.53 -25.57
CA LEU A 266 -4.64 0.47 -25.29
C LEU A 266 -6.07 1.00 -25.43
N GLU A 267 -7.04 0.09 -25.53
CA GLU A 267 -8.45 0.47 -25.61
C GLU A 267 -9.05 0.89 -24.27
N ALA A 268 -8.40 0.54 -23.15
CA ALA A 268 -8.91 0.77 -21.80
C ALA A 268 -7.81 1.21 -20.81
N THR A 269 -8.24 1.80 -19.70
CA THR A 269 -7.36 2.22 -18.61
C THR A 269 -6.57 1.04 -18.06
N SER A 270 -5.27 1.22 -17.81
CA SER A 270 -4.43 0.20 -17.20
C SER A 270 -3.86 0.67 -15.86
N PHE A 271 -3.67 -0.27 -14.93
CA PHE A 271 -2.92 -0.03 -13.71
C PHE A 271 -1.58 -0.76 -13.77
N VAL A 272 -0.50 -0.05 -13.45
CA VAL A 272 0.87 -0.58 -13.49
C VAL A 272 1.54 -0.40 -12.14
N TRP A 273 2.08 -1.49 -11.60
CA TRP A 273 3.07 -1.46 -10.52
C TRP A 273 4.47 -1.34 -11.11
N PHE A 274 5.23 -0.35 -10.66
CA PHE A 274 6.67 -0.28 -10.91
C PHE A 274 7.42 -1.27 -10.02
N LYS A 275 8.60 -1.68 -10.45
CA LYS A 275 9.47 -2.56 -9.68
C LYS A 275 9.79 -1.91 -8.32
N ALA A 276 9.75 -2.71 -7.27
CA ALA A 276 10.09 -2.25 -5.94
C ALA A 276 11.54 -1.76 -5.85
N GLU A 277 11.74 -0.64 -5.15
CA GLU A 277 13.02 -0.01 -4.87
C GLU A 277 13.32 -0.09 -3.38
N ARG A 278 14.58 -0.34 -3.04
CA ARG A 278 15.05 -0.37 -1.66
C ARG A 278 15.53 1.03 -1.32
N LEU A 279 15.11 1.56 -0.18
CA LEU A 279 15.48 2.91 0.26
C LEU A 279 16.63 2.91 1.28
N SER A 280 16.81 1.84 2.06
CA SER A 280 17.86 1.76 3.09
C SER A 280 18.65 0.45 3.06
N SER A 281 19.86 0.41 3.60
CA SER A 281 20.70 -0.80 3.66
C SER A 281 20.41 -1.77 4.81
N ALA A 282 19.56 -1.38 5.77
CA ALA A 282 19.42 -2.07 7.05
C ALA A 282 20.72 -2.07 7.91
N VAL A 283 21.56 -1.03 7.81
CA VAL A 283 22.59 -0.74 8.83
C VAL A 283 21.95 -0.29 10.15
N ARG A 284 20.75 0.30 10.09
CA ARG A 284 19.87 0.64 11.21
C ARG A 284 18.52 -0.04 11.00
N ASP A 285 17.88 -0.48 12.08
CA ASP A 285 16.59 -1.16 12.00
C ASP A 285 15.46 -0.19 11.67
N ALA A 286 14.67 -0.51 10.64
CA ALA A 286 13.47 0.22 10.27
C ALA A 286 12.23 -0.46 10.86
N ASN A 287 11.50 0.23 11.73
CA ASN A 287 10.33 -0.34 12.38
C ASN A 287 9.01 0.06 11.70
N ARG A 288 8.81 1.36 11.47
CA ARG A 288 7.54 1.92 10.97
C ARG A 288 7.81 2.86 9.78
N PRO A 289 7.47 2.45 8.55
CA PRO A 289 7.45 3.36 7.42
C PRO A 289 6.14 4.14 7.44
N GLU A 290 6.20 5.40 7.03
CA GLU A 290 5.03 6.23 6.74
C GLU A 290 5.25 6.90 5.40
N ALA A 291 4.15 7.18 4.71
CA ALA A 291 4.20 7.91 3.45
C ALA A 291 3.03 8.88 3.36
N LYS A 292 3.23 9.98 2.64
CA LYS A 292 2.18 10.94 2.31
C LYS A 292 2.34 11.41 0.88
N CYS A 293 1.27 11.27 0.11
CA CYS A 293 1.17 11.87 -1.22
C CYS A 293 0.39 13.18 -1.14
N VAL A 294 0.91 14.20 -1.83
CA VAL A 294 0.28 15.53 -1.92
C VAL A 294 0.29 15.98 -3.37
N LYS A 295 -0.88 16.43 -3.83
CA LYS A 295 -1.06 16.98 -5.17
C LYS A 295 -0.01 18.04 -5.50
N GLY A 296 0.72 17.81 -6.60
CA GLY A 296 1.75 18.70 -7.11
C GLY A 296 3.11 18.63 -6.39
N ALA A 297 3.21 17.93 -5.25
CA ALA A 297 4.46 17.73 -4.51
C ALA A 297 4.97 16.28 -4.56
N GLY A 298 4.15 15.34 -5.04
CA GLY A 298 4.51 13.92 -5.12
C GLY A 298 4.27 13.19 -3.81
N CYS A 299 4.97 12.07 -3.61
CA CYS A 299 4.89 11.26 -2.40
C CYS A 299 6.22 11.30 -1.65
N VAL A 300 6.15 11.49 -0.33
CA VAL A 300 7.27 11.43 0.62
C VAL A 300 7.06 10.33 1.64
#